data_AF-A0AAV3RWR0-F1
#
_entry.id   AF-A0AAV3RWR0-F1
#
_cell.length_a   1.000
_cell.length_b   1.000
_cell.length_c   1.000
_cell.angle_alpha   90.00
_cell.angle_beta   90.00
_cell.angle_gamma   90.00
#
_symmetry.space_group_name_H-M   'P 1'
#
loop_
_entity.id
_entity.type
_entity.pdbx_description
1 polymer ?
#
loop_
_entity_poly.entity_id
_entity_poly.type
_entity_poly.pdbx_seq_one_letter_code
_entity_poly.pdbx_strand_id
1 'polypeptide(L)'
;MDGNRQIYPIAFGVAATESDETWSWFFQQLRKVVGHREDLVFISDRHPSIEKCCLGVFPGAVYGICMFHFGLNVAARYKVKPEEFLYTTANAYTEFDFEESMHRLRSTKKNVYDYLMDVDLKK
;
A
#
# COMPACT_ATOMS: atom_id res chain seq x y z
N MET A 1 -1.22 10.15 14.51
CA MET A 1 -1.98 11.40 14.27
C MET A 1 -1.60 12.38 15.36
N ASP A 2 -1.45 13.66 15.03
CA ASP A 2 -1.24 14.69 16.04
C ASP A 2 -2.52 14.92 16.88
N GLY A 3 -2.46 15.82 17.86
CA GLY A 3 -3.62 16.19 18.69
C GLY A 3 -4.79 16.77 17.89
N ASN A 4 -4.58 17.13 16.63
CA ASN A 4 -5.56 17.70 15.72
C ASN A 4 -6.05 16.71 14.65
N ARG A 5 -5.75 15.41 14.80
CA ARG A 5 -6.09 14.35 13.82
C ARG A 5 -5.44 14.54 12.45
N GLN A 6 -4.32 15.24 12.37
CA GLN A 6 -3.53 15.41 11.16
C GLN A 6 -2.40 14.37 11.08
N ILE A 7 -1.87 14.21 9.87
CA ILE A 7 -0.67 13.42 9.61
C ILE A 7 0.52 14.22 10.14
N TYR A 8 1.26 13.61 11.07
CA TYR A 8 2.49 14.18 11.60
C TYR A 8 3.70 13.51 10.94
N PRO A 9 4.52 14.23 10.15
CA PRO A 9 5.71 13.64 9.55
C PRO A 9 6.76 13.35 10.63
N ILE A 10 7.19 12.09 10.72
CA ILE A 10 8.21 11.65 11.70
C ILE A 10 9.63 11.58 11.13
N ALA A 11 9.75 11.54 9.79
CA ALA A 11 11.01 11.48 9.08
C ALA A 11 10.81 11.93 7.62
N PHE A 12 11.87 12.44 6.99
CA PHE A 12 11.97 12.65 5.54
C PHE A 12 13.36 12.23 5.07
N GLY A 13 13.46 11.80 3.82
CA GLY A 13 14.72 11.42 3.18
C GLY A 13 14.78 11.98 1.78
N VAL A 14 15.98 12.40 1.36
CA VAL A 14 16.25 12.86 0.00
C VAL A 14 17.30 11.95 -0.59
N ALA A 15 17.01 11.38 -1.75
CA ALA A 15 17.89 10.44 -2.42
C ALA A 15 17.85 10.66 -3.94
N ALA A 16 18.91 10.24 -4.62
CA ALA A 16 19.03 10.41 -6.06
C ALA A 16 18.10 9.48 -6.86
N THR A 17 17.83 8.28 -6.33
CA THR A 17 17.05 7.24 -7.01
C THR A 17 16.28 6.37 -6.02
N GLU A 18 15.17 5.80 -6.48
CA GLU A 18 14.43 4.76 -5.76
C GLU A 18 15.11 3.40 -6.00
N SER A 19 16.00 3.02 -5.08
CA SER A 19 16.75 1.77 -5.13
C SER A 19 16.68 1.03 -3.81
N ASP A 20 17.04 -0.26 -3.83
CA ASP A 20 17.18 -1.07 -2.61
C ASP A 20 18.14 -0.41 -1.60
N GLU A 21 19.21 0.23 -2.07
CA GLU A 21 20.20 0.91 -1.23
C GLU A 21 19.57 2.13 -0.53
N THR A 22 18.87 2.97 -1.29
CA THR A 22 18.17 4.15 -0.78
C THR A 22 17.13 3.77 0.27
N TRP A 23 16.26 2.80 -0.03
CA TRP A 23 15.20 2.38 0.88
C TRP A 23 15.74 1.68 2.11
N SER A 24 16.77 0.83 1.96
CA SER A 24 17.44 0.20 3.11
C SER A 24 18.02 1.25 4.04
N TRP A 25 18.73 2.25 3.50
CA TRP A 25 19.28 3.34 4.30
C TRP A 25 18.18 4.12 5.03
N PHE A 26 17.09 4.47 4.34
CA PHE A 26 15.98 5.22 4.93
C PHE A 26 15.34 4.44 6.09
N PHE A 27 15.00 3.16 5.89
CA PHE A 27 14.41 2.35 6.95
C PHE A 27 15.36 2.11 8.13
N GLN A 28 16.67 1.99 7.89
CA GLN A 28 17.66 1.92 8.97
C GLN A 28 17.72 3.21 9.80
N GLN A 29 17.65 4.39 9.16
CA GLN A 29 17.56 5.65 9.91
C GLN A 29 16.24 5.74 10.67
N LEU A 30 15.13 5.36 10.03
CA LEU A 30 13.81 5.36 10.67
C LEU A 30 13.77 4.46 11.90
N ARG A 31 14.43 3.28 11.86
CA ARG A 31 14.53 2.36 12.99
C ARG A 31 15.23 2.97 14.20
N LYS A 32 16.21 3.88 13.98
CA LYS A 32 16.88 4.59 15.08
C LYS A 32 15.94 5.55 15.80
N VAL A 33 14.96 6.11 15.10
CA VAL A 33 13.97 7.06 15.64
C VAL A 33 12.79 6.32 16.28
N VAL A 34 12.23 5.34 15.59
CA VAL A 34 11.05 4.58 16.05
C VAL A 34 11.40 3.55 17.12
N GLY A 35 12.64 3.07 17.14
CA GLY A 35 13.09 2.01 18.02
C GLY A 35 12.54 0.64 17.63
N HIS A 36 12.55 -0.29 18.57
CA HIS A 36 11.93 -1.61 18.40
C HIS A 36 10.47 -1.57 18.87
N ARG A 37 9.55 -1.96 18.00
CA ARG A 37 8.12 -2.12 18.29
C ARG A 37 7.59 -3.32 17.51
N GLU A 38 6.75 -4.14 18.13
CA GLU A 38 6.22 -5.38 17.55
C GLU A 38 4.92 -5.16 16.74
N ASP A 39 4.27 -4.02 16.91
CA ASP A 39 2.96 -3.68 16.35
C ASP A 39 3.04 -2.65 15.22
N LEU A 40 4.15 -2.67 14.47
CA LEU A 40 4.33 -1.76 13.34
C LEU A 40 3.50 -2.19 12.13
N VAL A 41 2.79 -1.23 11.55
CA VAL A 41 2.18 -1.35 10.23
C VAL A 41 2.81 -0.33 9.31
N PHE A 42 3.38 -0.79 8.20
CA PHE A 42 3.86 0.06 7.12
C PHE A 42 2.92 -0.02 5.94
N ILE A 43 2.50 1.15 5.45
CA ILE A 43 1.66 1.28 4.26
C ILE A 43 2.41 2.19 3.28
N SER A 44 2.76 1.66 2.11
CA SER A 44 3.53 2.40 1.10
C SER A 44 3.09 2.06 -0.31
N ASP A 45 3.68 2.73 -1.31
CA ASP A 45 3.49 2.33 -2.71
C ASP A 45 3.99 0.90 -2.96
N ARG A 46 3.55 0.30 -4.07
CA ARG A 46 3.82 -1.08 -4.48
C ARG A 46 5.22 -1.26 -5.11
N HIS A 47 6.18 -0.38 -4.82
CA HIS A 47 7.53 -0.55 -5.36
C HIS A 47 8.23 -1.74 -4.64
N PRO A 48 8.72 -2.77 -5.36
CA PRO A 48 9.26 -4.00 -4.74
C PRO A 48 10.38 -3.74 -3.72
N SER A 49 11.24 -2.75 -3.99
CA SER A 49 12.31 -2.35 -3.07
C SER A 49 11.80 -1.86 -1.71
N ILE A 50 10.62 -1.22 -1.66
CA ILE A 50 10.09 -0.67 -0.41
C ILE A 50 9.73 -1.81 0.54
N GLU A 51 8.91 -2.76 0.08
CA GLU A 51 8.51 -3.93 0.88
C GLU A 51 9.73 -4.72 1.34
N LYS A 52 10.63 -5.06 0.39
CA LYS A 52 11.84 -5.82 0.66
C LYS A 52 12.70 -5.16 1.74
N CYS A 53 13.00 -3.88 1.60
CA CYS A 53 13.85 -3.16 2.54
C CYS A 53 13.13 -2.91 3.88
N CYS A 54 11.82 -2.64 3.86
CA CYS A 54 11.01 -2.44 5.05
C CYS A 54 11.03 -3.70 5.92
N LEU A 55 10.65 -4.85 5.36
CA LEU A 55 10.61 -6.13 6.09
C LEU A 55 12.01 -6.64 6.44
N GLY A 56 13.04 -6.27 5.67
CA GLY A 56 14.43 -6.53 6.04
C GLY A 56 14.87 -5.80 7.32
N VAL A 57 14.39 -4.57 7.54
CA VAL A 57 14.72 -3.76 8.72
C VAL A 57 13.73 -3.98 9.86
N PHE A 58 12.46 -4.26 9.56
CA PHE A 58 11.36 -4.47 10.49
C PHE A 58 10.67 -5.82 10.23
N PRO A 59 11.33 -6.95 10.53
CA PRO A 59 10.82 -8.28 10.16
C PRO A 59 9.52 -8.69 10.84
N GLY A 60 9.17 -8.07 11.97
CA GLY A 60 7.90 -8.30 12.67
C GLY A 60 6.76 -7.35 12.25
N ALA A 61 7.02 -6.41 11.34
CA ALA A 61 5.99 -5.46 10.94
C ALA A 61 5.00 -6.09 9.94
N VAL A 62 3.75 -5.65 10.02
CA VAL A 62 2.77 -5.87 8.97
C VAL A 62 3.04 -4.86 7.85
N TYR A 63 3.03 -5.33 6.61
CA TYR A 63 3.19 -4.49 5.44
C TYR A 63 1.93 -4.53 4.58
N GLY A 64 1.46 -3.36 4.14
CA GLY A 64 0.31 -3.21 3.27
C GLY A 64 0.60 -2.25 2.12
N ILE A 65 -0.16 -2.41 1.03
CA ILE A 65 -0.10 -1.50 -0.11
C ILE A 65 -1.01 -0.31 0.16
N CYS A 66 -0.51 0.89 -0.12
CA CYS A 66 -1.27 2.12 -0.02
C CYS A 66 -2.40 2.13 -1.05
N MET A 67 -3.63 2.02 -0.57
CA MET A 67 -4.85 2.10 -1.39
C MET A 67 -4.84 3.33 -2.30
N PHE A 68 -4.44 4.50 -1.80
CA PHE A 68 -4.42 5.73 -2.61
C PHE A 68 -3.49 5.62 -3.84
N HIS A 69 -2.21 5.29 -3.62
CA HIS A 69 -1.24 5.14 -4.72
C HIS A 69 -1.62 3.97 -5.64
N PHE A 70 -2.09 2.87 -5.07
CA PHE A 70 -2.59 1.74 -5.83
C PHE A 70 -3.74 2.14 -6.77
N GLY A 71 -4.71 2.90 -6.26
CA GLY A 71 -5.80 3.44 -7.04
C GLY A 71 -5.33 4.30 -8.20
N LEU A 72 -4.38 5.21 -7.94
CA LEU A 72 -3.79 6.06 -8.97
C LEU A 72 -3.04 5.25 -10.03
N ASN A 73 -2.29 4.23 -9.64
CA ASN A 73 -1.55 3.37 -10.56
C ASN A 73 -2.48 2.58 -11.49
N VAL A 74 -3.56 1.99 -10.94
CA VAL A 74 -4.58 1.28 -11.72
C VAL A 74 -5.33 2.26 -12.63
N ALA A 75 -5.70 3.44 -12.11
CA ALA A 75 -6.36 4.49 -12.87
C ALA A 75 -5.53 4.96 -14.07
N ALA A 76 -4.24 5.18 -13.86
CA ALA A 76 -3.31 5.58 -14.91
C ALA A 76 -3.18 4.52 -16.01
N ARG A 77 -3.10 3.23 -15.61
CA ARG A 77 -2.93 2.08 -16.50
C ARG A 77 -4.18 1.75 -17.31
N TYR A 78 -5.35 1.72 -16.67
CA TYR A 78 -6.60 1.25 -17.26
C TYR A 78 -7.57 2.37 -17.65
N LYS A 79 -7.20 3.63 -17.40
CA LYS A 79 -8.04 4.82 -17.68
C LYS A 79 -9.40 4.77 -16.98
N VAL A 80 -9.41 4.26 -15.76
CA VAL A 80 -10.57 4.18 -14.87
C VAL A 80 -10.41 5.16 -13.71
N LYS A 81 -11.50 5.56 -13.05
CA LYS A 81 -11.40 6.35 -11.82
C LYS A 81 -11.27 5.44 -10.60
N PRO A 82 -10.42 5.76 -9.59
CA PRO A 82 -10.30 4.97 -8.35
C PRO A 82 -11.66 4.71 -7.67
N GLU A 83 -12.56 5.69 -7.70
CA GLU A 83 -13.91 5.60 -7.13
C GLU A 83 -14.72 4.44 -7.71
N GLU A 84 -14.50 4.09 -8.97
CA GLU A 84 -15.30 3.11 -9.70
C GLU A 84 -14.96 1.66 -9.37
N PHE A 85 -13.86 1.40 -8.67
CA PHE A 85 -13.45 0.03 -8.32
C PHE A 85 -12.86 -0.11 -6.92
N LEU A 86 -12.26 0.94 -6.37
CA LEU A 86 -11.45 0.85 -5.17
C LEU A 86 -12.20 1.29 -3.92
N TYR A 87 -12.91 2.42 -3.94
CA TYR A 87 -13.52 2.91 -2.69
C TYR A 87 -14.64 2.02 -2.16
N THR A 88 -15.45 1.41 -3.03
CA THR A 88 -16.49 0.49 -2.57
C THR A 88 -15.90 -0.83 -2.09
N THR A 89 -14.97 -1.39 -2.86
CA THR A 89 -14.33 -2.66 -2.54
C THR A 89 -13.44 -2.57 -1.29
N ALA A 90 -12.57 -1.56 -1.19
CA ALA A 90 -11.62 -1.44 -0.09
C ALA A 90 -12.23 -0.92 1.21
N ASN A 91 -13.41 -0.26 1.15
CA ASN A 91 -14.16 0.14 2.36
C ASN A 91 -15.32 -0.81 2.68
N ALA A 92 -15.38 -1.99 2.05
CA ALA A 92 -16.37 -2.99 2.40
C ALA A 92 -16.22 -3.38 3.87
N TYR A 93 -17.33 -3.33 4.62
CA TYR A 93 -17.32 -3.62 6.05
C TYR A 93 -17.36 -5.12 6.33
N THR A 94 -18.01 -5.88 5.45
CA THR A 94 -18.13 -7.34 5.54
C THR A 94 -17.47 -8.02 4.35
N GLU A 95 -17.10 -9.28 4.54
CA GLU A 95 -16.61 -10.14 3.46
C GLU A 95 -17.64 -10.29 2.35
N PHE A 96 -18.93 -10.40 2.70
CA PHE A 96 -20.02 -10.46 1.73
C PHE A 96 -20.07 -9.20 0.84
N ASP A 97 -20.00 -8.00 1.42
CA ASP A 97 -19.99 -6.74 0.66
C ASP A 97 -18.75 -6.64 -0.24
N PHE A 98 -17.61 -7.14 0.24
CA PHE A 98 -16.37 -7.18 -0.52
C PHE A 98 -16.49 -8.11 -1.73
N GLU A 99 -16.98 -9.33 -1.52
CA GLU A 99 -17.19 -10.33 -2.57
C GLU A 99 -18.19 -9.83 -3.61
N GLU A 100 -19.30 -9.23 -3.19
CA GLU A 100 -20.29 -8.64 -4.09
C GLU A 100 -19.65 -7.52 -4.95
N SER A 101 -18.86 -6.64 -4.33
CA SER A 101 -18.14 -5.58 -5.04
C SER A 101 -17.13 -6.15 -6.03
N MET A 102 -16.39 -7.21 -5.65
CA MET A 102 -15.44 -7.90 -6.52
C MET A 102 -16.14 -8.61 -7.69
N HIS A 103 -17.30 -9.22 -7.47
CA HIS A 103 -18.12 -9.81 -8.53
C HIS A 103 -18.61 -8.75 -9.53
N ARG A 104 -19.08 -7.59 -9.03
CA ARG A 104 -19.46 -6.46 -9.88
C ARG A 104 -18.28 -5.89 -10.65
N LEU A 105 -17.10 -5.82 -10.04
CA LEU A 105 -15.89 -5.38 -10.73
C LEU A 105 -15.51 -6.35 -11.85
N ARG A 106 -15.60 -7.66 -11.60
CA ARG A 106 -15.35 -8.70 -12.60
C ARG A 106 -16.27 -8.60 -13.81
N SER A 107 -17.55 -8.30 -13.59
CA SER A 107 -18.55 -8.20 -14.68
C SER A 107 -18.45 -6.90 -15.46
N THR A 108 -18.06 -5.78 -14.83
CA THR A 108 -18.03 -4.45 -15.46
C THR A 108 -16.66 -4.05 -16.02
N LYS A 109 -15.58 -4.46 -15.36
CA LYS A 109 -14.19 -4.08 -15.68
C LYS A 109 -13.23 -5.26 -15.48
N LYS A 110 -13.44 -6.31 -16.28
CA LYS A 110 -12.70 -7.58 -16.18
C LYS A 110 -11.17 -7.40 -16.18
N ASN A 111 -10.63 -6.51 -17.00
CA ASN A 111 -9.19 -6.23 -17.07
C ASN A 111 -8.61 -5.67 -15.76
N VAL A 112 -9.35 -4.80 -15.07
CA VAL A 112 -8.98 -4.29 -13.76
C VAL A 112 -9.07 -5.41 -12.74
N TYR A 113 -10.17 -6.17 -12.73
CA TYR A 113 -10.32 -7.33 -11.84
C TYR A 113 -9.18 -8.35 -12.01
N ASP A 114 -8.89 -8.76 -13.24
CA ASP A 114 -7.82 -9.73 -13.53
C ASP A 114 -6.47 -9.22 -13.01
N TYR A 115 -6.19 -7.92 -13.15
CA TYR A 115 -4.99 -7.30 -12.58
C TYR A 115 -5.01 -7.35 -11.05
N LEU A 116 -6.12 -7.02 -10.38
CA LEU A 116 -6.21 -7.12 -8.92
C LEU A 116 -5.93 -8.56 -8.43
N MET A 117 -6.48 -9.56 -9.12
CA MET A 117 -6.29 -10.97 -8.77
C MET A 117 -4.84 -11.45 -8.97
N ASP A 118 -4.15 -10.91 -9.97
CA ASP A 118 -2.73 -11.20 -10.24
C ASP A 118 -1.80 -10.51 -9.23
N VAL A 119 -2.20 -9.32 -8.79
CA VAL A 119 -1.36 -8.41 -8.02
C VAL A 119 -1.41 -8.65 -6.52
N ASP A 120 -2.53 -9.14 -5.99
CA ASP A 120 -2.82 -9.02 -4.54
C ASP A 120 -3.46 -10.23 -3.84
N LEU A 121 -3.71 -11.36 -4.51
CA LEU A 121 -4.38 -12.51 -3.84
C LEU A 121 -3.57 -13.82 -3.83
N LYS A 122 -2.29 -13.76 -4.20
CA LYS A 122 -1.40 -14.93 -4.22
C LYS A 122 -0.20 -14.85 -3.28
N LYS A 123 -0.18 -13.92 -2.33
CA LYS A 123 0.74 -13.98 -1.19
C LYS A 123 0.09 -14.75 -0.05
#